data_AF-A0A231GPP4-F1
#
_entry.id   AF-A0A231GPP4-F1
#
_cell.length_a   1.000
_cell.length_b   1.000
_cell.length_c   1.000
_cell.angle_alpha   90.00
_cell.angle_beta   90.00
_cell.angle_gamma   90.00
#
_symmetry.space_group_name_H-M   'P 1'
#
loop_
_entity.id
_entity.type
_entity.pdbx_description
1 polymer ?
#
loop_
_entity_poly.entity_id
_entity_poly.type
_entity_poly.pdbx_seq_one_letter_code
_entity_poly.pdbx_strand_id
1 'polypeptide(L)'
;MEIRDTFALLSCVLLVLCGVTYGIKFLKKRNYLLGFEWLIVAFSGSNLLIYLLTEWKINYSISFFLDAFSRGFGVPIVATLGLMAVTHNYKPSVAKDVLIFAASFAATFVLVLADFVRAPLPYFYVIMWSGYTIYLFYFTWRLVCAGENLHALATAVGAAVALVVALVYDFFPIPGDDAKMVFMTFALTTWSYTMTQMYYAYGALARAMGDSSRSLLQVR
;
A
#
# COMPACT_ATOMS: atom_id res chain seq x y z
N MET A 1 23.79 12.95 13.31
CA MET A 1 22.75 12.04 12.80
C MET A 1 23.24 10.64 13.02
N GLU A 2 22.50 9.84 13.79
CA GLU A 2 22.89 8.46 14.06
C GLU A 2 22.65 7.57 12.83
N ILE A 3 23.24 6.37 12.84
CA ILE A 3 23.11 5.44 11.72
C ILE A 3 21.64 5.04 11.47
N ARG A 4 20.86 4.86 12.55
CA ARG A 4 19.42 4.54 12.50
C ARG A 4 18.59 5.63 11.83
N ASP A 5 18.89 6.90 12.12
CA ASP A 5 18.19 8.05 11.52
C ASP A 5 18.48 8.12 10.01
N THR A 6 19.74 7.86 9.64
CA THR A 6 20.16 7.83 8.23
C THR A 6 19.41 6.76 7.45
N PHE A 7 19.28 5.56 8.01
CA PHE A 7 18.50 4.49 7.39
C PHE A 7 17.00 4.85 7.28
N ALA A 8 16.41 5.45 8.32
CA ALA A 8 15.02 5.88 8.27
C ALA A 8 14.76 6.92 7.16
N LEU A 9 15.66 7.90 7.02
CA LEU A 9 15.61 8.90 5.96
C LEU A 9 15.76 8.27 4.56
N LEU A 10 16.73 7.36 4.38
CA LEU A 10 16.93 6.65 3.12
C LEU A 10 15.71 5.79 2.74
N SER A 11 15.11 5.08 3.70
CA SER A 11 13.89 4.32 3.48
C SER A 11 12.70 5.21 3.17
N CYS A 12 12.64 6.44 3.71
CA CYS A 12 11.64 7.43 3.36
C CYS A 12 11.79 7.92 1.92
N VAL A 13 13.02 8.24 1.48
CA VAL A 13 13.32 8.59 0.09
C VAL A 13 12.95 7.42 -0.85
N LEU A 14 13.30 6.19 -0.48
CA LEU A 14 12.92 5.00 -1.24
C LEU A 14 11.41 4.87 -1.40
N LEU A 15 10.64 5.08 -0.31
CA LEU A 15 9.18 5.06 -0.34
C LEU A 15 8.62 6.08 -1.32
N VAL A 16 9.10 7.32 -1.25
CA VAL A 16 8.67 8.39 -2.15
C VAL A 16 8.96 8.04 -3.61
N LEU A 17 10.18 7.60 -3.91
CA LEU A 17 10.57 7.23 -5.27
C LEU A 17 9.74 6.06 -5.81
N CYS A 18 9.51 5.01 -5.01
CA CYS A 18 8.66 3.90 -5.39
C CYS A 18 7.21 4.35 -5.59
N GLY A 19 6.63 5.12 -4.67
CA GLY A 19 5.25 5.59 -4.76
C GLY A 19 5.01 6.48 -5.98
N VAL A 20 5.90 7.44 -6.27
CA VAL A 20 5.82 8.26 -7.50
C VAL A 20 5.97 7.41 -8.75
N THR A 21 7.01 6.56 -8.79
CA THR A 21 7.32 5.76 -9.99
C THR A 21 6.19 4.81 -10.33
N TYR A 22 5.72 4.02 -9.36
CA TYR A 22 4.70 3.01 -9.59
C TYR A 22 3.29 3.61 -9.64
N GLY A 23 3.02 4.70 -8.91
CA GLY A 23 1.78 5.47 -9.04
C GLY A 23 1.58 5.99 -10.46
N ILE A 24 2.58 6.68 -11.02
CA ILE A 24 2.53 7.16 -12.41
C ILE A 24 2.39 5.99 -13.40
N LYS A 25 3.12 4.89 -13.19
CA LYS A 25 3.02 3.71 -14.06
C LYS A 25 1.62 3.07 -14.03
N PHE A 26 0.93 3.06 -12.89
CA PHE A 26 -0.46 2.60 -12.80
C PHE A 26 -1.46 3.55 -13.45
N LEU A 27 -1.26 4.87 -13.30
CA LEU A 27 -2.07 5.87 -14.02
C LEU A 27 -1.96 5.69 -15.54
N LYS A 28 -0.76 5.42 -16.06
CA LYS A 28 -0.55 5.10 -17.49
C LYS A 28 -1.30 3.83 -17.93
N LYS A 29 -1.57 2.90 -17.01
CA LYS A 29 -2.40 1.70 -17.25
C LYS A 29 -3.90 1.95 -17.03
N ARG A 30 -4.31 3.19 -16.78
CA ARG A 30 -5.69 3.60 -16.44
C ARG A 30 -6.24 2.90 -15.19
N ASN A 31 -5.35 2.47 -14.29
CA ASN A 31 -5.74 1.99 -12.97
C ASN A 31 -5.60 3.15 -11.98
N TYR A 32 -6.65 3.97 -11.89
CA TYR A 32 -6.65 5.18 -11.09
C TYR A 32 -6.60 4.89 -9.59
N LEU A 33 -7.25 3.82 -9.14
CA LEU A 33 -7.24 3.39 -7.74
C LEU A 33 -5.81 3.12 -7.24
N LEU A 34 -5.07 2.21 -7.89
CA LEU A 34 -3.67 1.95 -7.50
C LEU A 34 -2.75 3.13 -7.78
N GLY A 35 -2.99 3.84 -8.88
CA GLY A 35 -2.17 4.98 -9.27
C GLY A 35 -2.20 6.10 -8.23
N PHE A 36 -3.39 6.55 -7.83
CA PHE A 36 -3.54 7.61 -6.85
C PHE A 36 -3.19 7.16 -5.43
N GLU A 37 -3.48 5.93 -5.04
CA GLU A 37 -3.06 5.40 -3.73
C GLU A 37 -1.54 5.51 -3.55
N TRP A 38 -0.75 5.05 -4.52
CA TRP A 38 0.71 5.14 -4.43
C TRP A 38 1.24 6.58 -4.48
N LEU A 39 0.53 7.49 -5.16
CA LEU A 39 0.86 8.91 -5.12
C LEU A 39 0.50 9.55 -3.77
N ILE A 40 -0.58 9.13 -3.12
CA ILE A 40 -0.94 9.54 -1.76
C ILE A 40 0.13 9.06 -0.77
N VAL A 41 0.56 7.80 -0.88
CA VAL A 41 1.66 7.26 -0.06
C VAL A 41 2.95 8.03 -0.31
N ALA A 42 3.29 8.36 -1.57
CA ALA A 42 4.46 9.18 -1.88
C ALA A 42 4.36 10.61 -1.31
N PHE A 43 3.19 11.23 -1.37
CA PHE A 43 2.97 12.55 -0.82
C PHE A 43 3.04 12.54 0.71
N SER A 44 2.51 11.49 1.36
CA SER A 44 2.68 11.24 2.79
C SER A 44 4.16 11.09 3.15
N GLY A 45 4.89 10.22 2.44
CA GLY A 45 6.32 10.02 2.66
C GLY A 45 7.15 11.28 2.44
N SER A 46 6.79 12.13 1.47
CA SER A 46 7.48 13.40 1.23
C SER A 46 7.30 14.36 2.41
N ASN A 47 6.09 14.44 2.96
CA ASN A 47 5.82 15.22 4.17
C ASN A 47 6.54 14.65 5.38
N LEU A 48 6.59 13.32 5.54
CA LEU A 48 7.36 12.68 6.60
C LEU A 48 8.84 13.03 6.51
N LEU A 49 9.42 12.96 5.31
CA LEU A 49 10.81 13.31 5.05
C LEU A 49 11.10 14.77 5.41
N ILE A 50 10.24 15.70 4.99
CA ILE A 50 10.37 17.12 5.34
C ILE A 50 10.32 17.28 6.87
N TYR A 51 9.38 16.61 7.54
CA TYR A 51 9.29 16.65 9.00
C TYR A 51 10.56 16.12 9.67
N LEU A 52 11.10 14.97 9.23
CA LEU A 52 12.32 14.41 9.81
C LEU A 52 13.55 15.32 9.64
N LEU A 53 13.56 16.18 8.62
CA LEU A 53 14.67 17.10 8.33
C LEU A 53 14.50 18.49 8.97
N THR A 54 13.26 18.91 9.25
CA THR A 54 12.94 20.30 9.64
C THR A 54 12.17 20.41 10.94
N GLU A 55 11.65 19.30 11.45
CA GLU A 55 10.74 19.21 12.60
C GLU A 55 9.44 20.01 12.44
N TRP A 56 9.07 20.37 11.20
CA TRP A 56 7.89 21.20 10.95
C TRP A 56 6.59 20.40 11.14
N LYS A 57 5.86 20.72 12.22
CA LYS A 57 4.68 19.98 12.68
C LYS A 57 3.55 19.88 11.65
N ILE A 58 3.42 20.85 10.73
CA ILE A 58 2.40 20.80 9.68
C ILE A 58 2.62 19.58 8.77
N ASN A 59 3.87 19.33 8.37
CA ASN A 59 4.21 18.18 7.55
C ASN A 59 3.97 16.86 8.30
N TYR A 60 4.26 16.83 9.61
CA TYR A 60 3.91 15.68 10.43
C TYR A 60 2.40 15.41 10.45
N SER A 61 1.56 16.43 10.67
CA SER A 61 0.10 16.27 10.67
C SER A 61 -0.44 15.78 9.32
N ILE A 62 0.10 16.28 8.20
CA ILE A 62 -0.26 15.81 6.86
C ILE A 62 0.13 14.34 6.69
N SER A 63 1.39 13.99 6.99
CA SER A 63 1.88 12.61 6.88
C SER A 63 1.07 11.65 7.74
N PHE A 64 0.82 12.02 9.00
CA PHE A 64 0.04 11.22 9.94
C PHE A 64 -1.37 10.93 9.43
N PHE A 65 -2.07 11.95 8.92
CA PHE A 65 -3.41 11.78 8.36
C PHE A 65 -3.42 10.87 7.13
N LEU A 66 -2.45 11.04 6.22
CA LEU A 66 -2.36 10.25 5.00
C LEU A 66 -1.89 8.81 5.25
N ASP A 67 -1.04 8.59 6.25
CA ASP A 67 -0.68 7.25 6.74
C ASP A 67 -1.92 6.56 7.32
N ALA A 68 -2.70 7.25 8.15
CA ALA A 68 -3.97 6.74 8.68
C ALA A 68 -4.97 6.39 7.56
N PHE A 69 -5.07 7.22 6.53
CA PHE A 69 -5.87 6.95 5.32
C PHE A 69 -5.41 5.66 4.64
N SER A 70 -4.11 5.56 4.36
CA SER A 70 -3.53 4.44 3.59
C SER A 70 -3.65 3.12 4.36
N ARG A 71 -3.44 3.14 5.67
CA ARG A 71 -3.55 1.96 6.55
C ARG A 71 -4.99 1.55 6.80
N GLY A 72 -5.91 2.49 6.87
CA GLY A 72 -7.32 2.23 7.15
C GLY A 72 -8.10 1.81 5.92
N PHE A 73 -7.94 2.53 4.81
CA PHE A 73 -8.81 2.39 3.65
C PHE A 73 -8.05 2.33 2.32
N GLY A 74 -6.99 3.13 2.16
CA GLY A 74 -6.21 3.21 0.92
C GLY A 74 -5.69 1.86 0.46
N VAL A 75 -4.72 1.29 1.16
CA VAL A 75 -4.18 -0.02 0.78
C VAL A 75 -5.21 -1.15 0.93
N PRO A 76 -5.91 -1.31 2.08
CA PRO A 76 -6.81 -2.44 2.25
C PRO A 76 -8.02 -2.47 1.31
N ILE A 77 -8.62 -1.31 1.01
CA ILE A 77 -9.83 -1.21 0.17
C ILE A 77 -9.48 -0.74 -1.23
N VAL A 78 -8.88 0.45 -1.36
CA VAL A 78 -8.61 1.06 -2.68
C VAL A 78 -7.66 0.19 -3.50
N ALA A 79 -6.57 -0.31 -2.90
CA ALA A 79 -5.64 -1.17 -3.63
C ALA A 79 -6.26 -2.53 -3.97
N THR A 80 -7.08 -3.12 -3.09
CA THR A 80 -7.86 -4.33 -3.39
C THR A 80 -8.74 -4.14 -4.62
N LEU A 81 -9.55 -3.08 -4.63
CA LEU A 81 -10.42 -2.75 -5.76
C LEU A 81 -9.61 -2.51 -7.04
N GLY A 82 -8.45 -1.86 -6.94
CA GLY A 82 -7.56 -1.67 -8.07
C GLY A 82 -6.96 -2.99 -8.60
N LEU A 83 -6.65 -3.95 -7.72
CA LEU A 83 -6.21 -5.30 -8.11
C LEU A 83 -7.35 -6.13 -8.72
N MET A 84 -8.62 -5.82 -8.38
CA MET A 84 -9.77 -6.50 -8.98
C MET A 84 -9.89 -6.28 -10.49
N ALA A 85 -9.19 -5.31 -11.06
CA ALA A 85 -9.08 -5.16 -12.51
C ALA A 85 -8.45 -6.39 -13.20
N VAL A 86 -7.53 -7.09 -12.53
CA VAL A 86 -6.83 -8.29 -13.07
C VAL A 86 -7.24 -9.60 -12.40
N THR A 87 -8.06 -9.56 -11.36
CA THR A 87 -8.63 -10.79 -10.79
C THR A 87 -10.09 -10.99 -11.20
N HIS A 88 -10.88 -9.93 -11.24
CA HIS A 88 -12.33 -9.98 -11.47
C HIS A 88 -12.78 -9.16 -12.68
N ASN A 89 -11.84 -8.60 -13.46
CA ASN A 89 -12.13 -7.66 -14.56
C ASN A 89 -12.97 -6.45 -14.10
N TYR A 90 -12.80 -6.04 -12.83
CA TYR A 90 -13.50 -4.90 -12.26
C TYR A 90 -12.94 -3.59 -12.86
N LYS A 91 -13.79 -2.84 -13.55
CA LYS A 91 -13.45 -1.57 -14.20
C LYS A 91 -14.45 -0.49 -13.76
N PRO A 92 -14.21 0.14 -12.59
CA PRO A 92 -15.05 1.23 -12.12
C PRO A 92 -15.00 2.41 -13.09
N SER A 93 -16.08 3.20 -13.12
CA SER A 93 -16.06 4.49 -13.81
C SER A 93 -15.26 5.50 -12.97
N VAL A 94 -14.73 6.54 -13.62
CA VAL A 94 -13.98 7.62 -12.94
C VAL A 94 -14.79 8.23 -11.78
N ALA A 95 -16.11 8.39 -11.95
CA ALA A 95 -16.98 8.88 -10.88
C ALA A 95 -17.01 7.96 -9.66
N LYS A 96 -17.00 6.63 -9.86
CA LYS A 96 -16.92 5.66 -8.76
C LYS A 96 -15.55 5.70 -8.07
N ASP A 97 -14.47 5.85 -8.84
CA ASP A 97 -13.12 5.99 -8.26
C ASP A 97 -13.04 7.24 -7.37
N VAL A 98 -13.55 8.38 -7.86
CA VAL A 98 -13.62 9.62 -7.08
C VAL A 98 -14.45 9.44 -5.81
N LEU A 99 -15.60 8.77 -5.91
CA LEU A 99 -16.46 8.49 -4.74
C LEU A 99 -15.75 7.59 -3.72
N ILE A 100 -15.02 6.56 -4.17
CA ILE A 100 -14.25 5.66 -3.29
C ILE A 100 -13.19 6.44 -2.53
N PHE A 101 -12.43 7.33 -3.20
CA PHE A 101 -11.46 8.18 -2.54
C PHE A 101 -12.12 9.16 -1.57
N ALA A 102 -13.18 9.85 -2.00
CA ALA A 102 -13.89 10.81 -1.15
C ALA A 102 -14.46 10.15 0.12
N ALA A 103 -15.08 8.99 -0.01
CA ALA A 103 -15.60 8.22 1.12
C ALA A 103 -14.47 7.75 2.06
N SER A 104 -13.36 7.26 1.50
CA SER A 104 -12.19 6.85 2.28
C SER A 104 -11.56 8.01 3.04
N PHE A 105 -11.47 9.20 2.42
CA PHE A 105 -10.98 10.41 3.10
C PHE A 105 -11.93 10.85 4.22
N ALA A 106 -13.25 10.89 3.96
CA ALA A 106 -14.25 11.23 4.97
C ALA A 106 -14.20 10.26 6.15
N ALA A 107 -14.09 8.95 5.89
CA ALA A 107 -13.94 7.94 6.93
C ALA A 107 -12.63 8.12 7.72
N THR A 108 -11.53 8.49 7.06
CA THR A 108 -10.26 8.80 7.72
C THR A 108 -10.37 10.01 8.65
N PHE A 109 -11.09 11.06 8.26
CA PHE A 109 -11.35 12.19 9.14
C PHE A 109 -12.06 11.75 10.43
N VAL A 110 -13.03 10.85 10.34
CA VAL A 110 -13.67 10.27 11.53
C VAL A 110 -12.66 9.47 12.35
N LEU A 111 -11.84 8.62 11.72
CA LEU A 111 -10.82 7.82 12.45
C LEU A 111 -9.83 8.69 13.23
N VAL A 112 -9.41 9.82 12.65
CA VAL A 112 -8.37 10.68 13.22
C VAL A 112 -8.93 11.67 14.25
N LEU A 113 -10.13 12.21 14.01
CA LEU A 113 -10.68 13.31 14.81
C LEU A 113 -11.64 12.84 15.91
N ALA A 114 -12.28 11.68 15.77
CA ALA A 114 -13.26 11.22 16.73
C ALA A 114 -12.62 10.52 17.93
N ASP A 115 -12.82 11.09 19.13
CA ASP A 115 -12.23 10.58 20.36
C ASP A 115 -12.60 9.11 20.66
N PHE A 116 -13.84 8.70 20.34
CA PHE A 116 -14.33 7.35 20.59
C PHE A 116 -13.61 6.26 19.76
N VAL A 117 -12.92 6.66 18.69
CA VAL A 117 -12.18 5.72 17.83
C VAL A 117 -10.76 5.48 18.33
N ARG A 118 -10.20 6.35 19.19
CA ARG A 118 -8.80 6.25 19.62
C ARG A 118 -8.43 4.89 20.21
N ALA A 119 -9.27 4.36 21.10
CA ALA A 119 -9.01 3.06 21.74
C ALA A 119 -9.10 1.87 20.76
N PRO A 120 -10.14 1.74 19.91
CA PRO A 120 -10.21 0.64 18.94
C PRO A 120 -9.30 0.81 17.71
N LEU A 121 -8.70 1.98 17.47
CA LEU A 121 -7.99 2.30 16.23
C LEU A 121 -6.86 1.31 15.86
N PRO A 122 -5.96 0.89 16.78
CA PRO A 122 -4.95 -0.13 16.49
C PRO A 122 -5.53 -1.45 15.98
N TYR A 123 -6.62 -1.92 16.62
CA TYR A 123 -7.30 -3.15 16.23
C TYR A 123 -7.95 -3.02 14.87
N PHE A 124 -8.57 -1.87 14.60
CA PHE A 124 -9.13 -1.56 13.28
C PHE A 124 -8.07 -1.69 12.19
N TYR A 125 -6.89 -1.09 12.36
CA TYR A 125 -5.82 -1.21 11.36
C TYR A 125 -5.40 -2.67 11.15
N VAL A 126 -5.20 -3.46 12.20
CA VAL A 126 -4.83 -4.88 12.05
C VAL A 126 -5.93 -5.68 11.36
N ILE A 127 -7.20 -5.40 11.62
CA ILE A 127 -8.34 -6.04 10.94
C ILE A 127 -8.32 -5.72 9.45
N MET A 128 -8.15 -4.44 9.09
CA MET A 128 -8.07 -4.02 7.69
C MET A 128 -6.89 -4.67 6.97
N TRP A 129 -5.71 -4.70 7.60
CA TRP A 129 -4.53 -5.37 7.07
C TRP A 129 -4.70 -6.89 6.95
N SER A 130 -5.35 -7.53 7.91
CA SER A 130 -5.65 -8.96 7.86
C SER A 130 -6.57 -9.30 6.69
N GLY A 131 -7.64 -8.51 6.51
CA GLY A 131 -8.54 -8.64 5.36
C GLY A 131 -7.83 -8.45 4.02
N TYR A 132 -6.97 -7.43 3.94
CA TYR A 132 -6.12 -7.20 2.78
C TYR A 132 -5.19 -8.38 2.48
N THR A 133 -4.53 -8.93 3.51
CA THR A 133 -3.64 -10.08 3.37
C THR A 133 -4.38 -11.34 2.91
N ILE A 134 -5.62 -11.57 3.36
CA ILE A 134 -6.48 -12.65 2.84
C ILE A 134 -6.71 -12.48 1.34
N TYR A 135 -7.02 -11.26 0.89
CA TYR A 135 -7.14 -10.98 -0.54
C TYR A 135 -5.81 -11.19 -1.29
N LEU A 136 -4.68 -10.81 -0.70
CA LEU A 136 -3.36 -11.05 -1.29
C LEU A 136 -3.01 -12.54 -1.41
N PHE A 137 -3.48 -13.40 -0.50
CA PHE A 137 -3.36 -14.84 -0.68
C PHE A 137 -4.13 -15.32 -1.91
N TYR A 138 -5.35 -14.83 -2.11
CA TYR A 138 -6.11 -15.11 -3.33
C TYR A 138 -5.41 -14.58 -4.59
N PHE A 139 -4.90 -13.35 -4.56
CA PHE A 139 -4.14 -12.76 -5.68
C PHE A 139 -2.86 -13.56 -5.98
N THR A 140 -2.16 -14.02 -4.94
CA THR A 140 -0.99 -14.90 -5.04
C THR A 140 -1.36 -16.24 -5.68
N TRP A 141 -2.46 -16.85 -5.22
CA TRP A 141 -2.98 -18.08 -5.82
C TRP A 141 -3.26 -17.90 -7.31
N ARG A 142 -3.85 -16.77 -7.72
CA ARG A 142 -4.09 -16.45 -9.13
C ARG A 142 -2.79 -16.34 -9.95
N LEU A 143 -1.71 -15.82 -9.36
CA LEU A 143 -0.39 -15.80 -10.00
C LEU A 143 0.18 -17.20 -10.19
N VAL A 144 0.04 -18.08 -9.18
CA VAL A 144 0.46 -19.49 -9.29
C VAL A 144 -0.31 -20.19 -10.41
N CYS A 145 -1.64 -20.03 -10.45
CA CYS A 145 -2.47 -20.60 -11.52
C CYS A 145 -2.11 -20.06 -12.91
N ALA A 146 -1.56 -18.84 -12.99
CA ALA A 146 -1.07 -18.24 -14.22
C ALA A 146 0.37 -18.64 -14.58
N GLY A 147 1.04 -19.48 -13.77
CA GLY A 147 2.44 -19.89 -13.96
C GLY A 147 3.46 -18.85 -13.50
N GLU A 148 3.04 -17.73 -12.92
CA GLU A 148 3.87 -16.61 -12.50
C GLU A 148 4.45 -16.82 -11.08
N ASN A 149 5.11 -17.96 -10.87
CA ASN A 149 5.51 -18.46 -9.55
C ASN A 149 6.48 -17.54 -8.78
N LEU A 150 7.39 -16.86 -9.49
CA LEU A 150 8.31 -15.92 -8.86
C LEU A 150 7.55 -14.70 -8.32
N HIS A 151 6.61 -14.16 -9.11
CA HIS A 151 5.77 -13.05 -8.67
C HIS A 151 4.82 -13.48 -7.56
N ALA A 152 4.32 -14.71 -7.58
CA ALA A 152 3.52 -15.27 -6.50
C ALA A 152 4.33 -15.33 -5.19
N LEU A 153 5.52 -15.93 -5.21
CA LEU A 153 6.38 -16.04 -4.02
C LEU A 153 6.74 -14.67 -3.45
N ALA A 154 7.21 -13.76 -4.30
CA ALA A 154 7.57 -12.41 -3.88
C ALA A 154 6.37 -11.63 -3.32
N THR A 155 5.17 -11.83 -3.88
CA THR A 155 3.94 -11.22 -3.33
C THR A 155 3.57 -11.82 -1.97
N ALA A 156 3.68 -13.14 -1.80
CA ALA A 156 3.41 -13.81 -0.54
C ALA A 156 4.37 -13.37 0.58
N VAL A 157 5.67 -13.30 0.28
CA VAL A 157 6.68 -12.81 1.22
C VAL A 157 6.41 -11.34 1.57
N GLY A 158 6.14 -10.50 0.57
CA GLY A 158 5.79 -9.09 0.80
C GLY A 158 4.55 -8.92 1.68
N ALA A 159 3.50 -9.72 1.45
CA ALA A 159 2.27 -9.70 2.24
C ALA A 159 2.52 -10.13 3.69
N ALA A 160 3.30 -11.19 3.90
CA ALA A 160 3.64 -11.66 5.24
C ALA A 160 4.45 -10.62 6.03
N VAL A 161 5.49 -10.04 5.42
CA VAL A 161 6.30 -9.01 6.06
C VAL A 161 5.48 -7.73 6.33
N ALA A 162 4.62 -7.32 5.39
CA ALA A 162 3.72 -6.19 5.59
C ALA A 162 2.73 -6.41 6.75
N LEU A 163 2.20 -7.63 6.91
CA LEU A 163 1.35 -7.96 8.04
C LEU A 163 2.12 -7.91 9.37
N VAL A 164 3.36 -8.40 9.40
CA VAL A 164 4.23 -8.26 10.58
C VAL A 164 4.47 -6.79 10.91
N VAL A 165 4.76 -5.94 9.92
CA VAL A 165 4.89 -4.49 10.12
C VAL A 165 3.61 -3.90 10.71
N ALA A 166 2.43 -4.28 10.21
CA ALA A 166 1.15 -3.79 10.72
C ALA A 166 0.90 -4.18 12.19
N LEU A 167 1.30 -5.38 12.60
CA LEU A 167 1.22 -5.84 13.99
C LEU A 167 2.21 -5.08 14.89
N VAL A 168 3.46 -4.95 14.45
CA VAL A 168 4.54 -4.28 15.20
C VAL A 168 4.25 -2.79 15.38
N TYR A 169 3.59 -2.15 14.40
CA TYR A 169 3.30 -0.72 14.40
C TYR A 169 2.69 -0.24 15.73
N ASP A 170 1.64 -0.93 16.20
CA ASP A 170 0.85 -0.48 17.35
C ASP A 170 0.90 -1.44 18.55
N PHE A 171 1.25 -2.73 18.38
CA PHE A 171 1.15 -3.73 19.45
C PHE A 171 2.49 -4.20 20.00
N PHE A 172 3.56 -4.16 19.20
CA PHE A 172 4.86 -4.74 19.58
C PHE A 172 5.99 -3.73 19.32
N PRO A 173 6.11 -2.68 20.14
CA PRO A 173 7.19 -1.71 20.00
C PRO A 173 8.55 -2.40 20.11
N ILE A 174 9.50 -1.97 19.27
CA ILE A 174 10.86 -2.53 19.25
C ILE A 174 11.61 -2.01 20.48
N PRO A 175 12.13 -2.88 21.37
CA PRO A 175 12.88 -2.44 22.54
C PRO A 175 14.09 -1.58 22.17
N GLY A 176 14.22 -0.39 22.77
CA GLY A 176 15.31 0.55 22.50
C GLY A 176 15.14 1.45 21.26
N ASP A 177 13.98 1.40 20.59
CA ASP A 177 13.66 2.23 19.44
C ASP A 177 12.57 3.28 19.77
N ASP A 178 12.83 4.10 20.80
CA ASP A 178 11.84 5.06 21.31
C ASP A 178 11.41 6.10 20.26
N ALA A 179 12.34 6.49 19.39
CA ALA A 179 12.10 7.39 18.25
C ALA A 179 11.50 6.68 17.02
N LYS A 180 11.30 5.36 17.08
CA LYS A 180 10.77 4.50 16.01
C LYS A 180 11.59 4.49 14.71
N MET A 181 12.87 4.87 14.74
CA MET A 181 13.70 4.99 13.54
C MET A 181 14.03 3.63 12.93
N VAL A 182 14.26 2.62 13.77
CA VAL A 182 14.47 1.24 13.31
C VAL A 182 13.17 0.71 12.72
N PHE A 183 12.05 0.87 13.41
CA PHE A 183 10.72 0.51 12.92
C PHE A 183 10.41 1.16 11.58
N MET A 184 10.64 2.48 11.45
CA MET A 184 10.40 3.23 10.22
C MET A 184 11.24 2.69 9.06
N THR A 185 12.51 2.36 9.30
CA THR A 185 13.37 1.75 8.27
C THR A 185 12.73 0.48 7.71
N PHE A 186 12.30 -0.44 8.58
CA PHE A 186 11.65 -1.69 8.15
C PHE A 186 10.30 -1.45 7.48
N ALA A 187 9.47 -0.60 8.07
CA ALA A 187 8.13 -0.31 7.57
C ALA A 187 8.18 0.32 6.18
N LEU A 188 8.93 1.41 6.02
CA LEU A 188 9.02 2.17 4.77
C LEU A 188 9.69 1.35 3.65
N THR A 189 10.69 0.52 3.99
CA THR A 189 11.30 -0.41 3.03
C THR A 189 10.32 -1.50 2.59
N THR A 190 9.55 -2.05 3.52
CA THR A 190 8.51 -3.05 3.23
C THR A 190 7.44 -2.46 2.31
N TRP A 191 6.94 -1.26 2.61
CA TRP A 191 5.97 -0.57 1.75
C TRP A 191 6.52 -0.26 0.36
N SER A 192 7.79 0.14 0.27
CA SER A 192 8.48 0.35 -1.00
C SER A 192 8.55 -0.93 -1.84
N TYR A 193 8.89 -2.05 -1.20
CA TYR A 193 8.93 -3.36 -1.81
C TYR A 193 7.53 -3.79 -2.27
N THR A 194 6.50 -3.67 -1.43
CA THR A 194 5.15 -4.10 -1.79
C THR A 194 4.60 -3.30 -2.96
N MET A 195 4.75 -1.96 -2.99
CA MET A 195 4.34 -1.13 -4.14
C MET A 195 5.02 -1.58 -5.44
N THR A 196 6.33 -1.80 -5.37
CA THR A 196 7.14 -2.25 -6.49
C THR A 196 6.68 -3.61 -7.01
N GLN A 197 6.60 -4.59 -6.10
CA GLN A 197 6.23 -5.95 -6.43
C GLN A 197 4.80 -6.04 -6.93
N MET A 198 3.87 -5.28 -6.33
CA MET A 198 2.48 -5.23 -6.75
C MET A 198 2.34 -4.77 -8.20
N TYR A 199 3.13 -3.78 -8.63
CA TYR A 199 3.13 -3.33 -10.02
C TYR A 199 3.54 -4.44 -10.99
N TYR A 200 4.63 -5.16 -10.69
CA TYR A 200 5.10 -6.23 -11.56
C TYR A 200 4.17 -7.44 -11.54
N ALA A 201 3.67 -7.84 -10.37
CA ALA A 201 2.71 -8.92 -10.21
C ALA A 201 1.38 -8.62 -10.93
N TYR A 202 0.87 -7.39 -10.81
CA TYR A 202 -0.29 -6.94 -11.58
C TYR A 202 -0.05 -7.07 -13.09
N GLY A 203 1.11 -6.61 -13.56
CA GLY A 203 1.49 -6.70 -14.97
C GLY A 203 1.60 -8.14 -15.47
N ALA A 204 2.15 -9.04 -14.65
CA ALA A 204 2.27 -10.46 -14.93
C ALA A 204 0.90 -11.11 -15.11
N LEU A 205 0.00 -10.92 -14.15
CA LEU A 205 -1.35 -11.47 -14.24
C LEU A 205 -2.14 -10.88 -15.42
N ALA A 206 -1.99 -9.58 -15.68
CA ALA A 206 -2.62 -8.93 -16.83
C ALA A 206 -2.18 -9.53 -18.17
N ARG A 207 -0.89 -9.89 -18.33
CA ARG A 207 -0.39 -10.54 -19.55
C ARG A 207 -0.95 -11.95 -19.68
N ALA A 208 -0.89 -12.75 -18.61
CA ALA A 208 -1.41 -14.11 -18.60
C ALA A 208 -2.91 -14.19 -18.98
N MET A 209 -3.71 -13.21 -18.54
CA MET A 209 -5.13 -13.10 -18.97
C MET A 209 -5.29 -12.76 -20.46
N GLY A 210 -4.42 -11.89 -20.99
CA GLY A 210 -4.42 -11.53 -22.41
C GLY A 210 -4.06 -12.72 -23.31
N ASP A 211 -3.06 -13.50 -22.90
CA ASP A 211 -2.62 -14.70 -23.62
C ASP A 211 -3.67 -15.82 -23.58
N SER A 212 -4.34 -15.99 -22.43
CA SER A 212 -5.48 -16.93 -22.28
C SER A 212 -6.66 -16.57 -23.20
N SER A 213 -6.90 -15.27 -23.44
CA SER A 213 -7.97 -14.82 -24.34
C SER A 213 -7.61 -15.03 -25.82
N ARG A 214 -6.32 -14.93 -26.17
CA ARG A 214 -5.83 -15.15 -27.53
C ARG A 214 -5.78 -16.63 -27.90
N SER A 215 -5.41 -17.52 -26.97
CA SER A 215 -5.39 -18.96 -27.22
C SER A 215 -6.79 -19.52 -27.49
N LEU A 216 -7.82 -19.04 -26.79
CA LEU A 216 -9.22 -19.43 -27.03
C LEU A 216 -9.77 -18.95 -28.38
N LEU A 217 -9.26 -17.85 -28.92
CA LEU A 217 -9.67 -17.32 -30.23
C LEU A 217 -8.99 -18.03 -31.40
N GLN A 218 -7.83 -18.68 -31.20
CA GLN A 218 -7.14 -19.45 -32.25
C GLN A 218 -7.66 -20.89 -32.39
N VAL A 219 -8.52 -21.34 -31.47
CA VAL A 219 -9.10 -22.70 -31.46
C VAL A 219 -10.53 -22.71 -32.05
N ARG A 220 -11.06 -21.55 -32.47
CA ARG A 220 -12.33 -21.40 -33.20
C ARG A 220 -12.09 -21.13 -34.67
#